data_AF-A0AAW2SKA6-F1
#
_entry.id   AF-A0AAW2SKA6-F1
#
_cell.length_a   1.000
_cell.length_b   1.000
_cell.length_c   1.000
_cell.angle_alpha   90.00
_cell.angle_beta   90.00
_cell.angle_gamma   90.00
#
_symmetry.space_group_name_H-M   'P 1'
#
loop_
_entity.id
_entity.type
_entity.pdbx_description
1 polymer ?
#
loop_
_entity_poly.entity_id
_entity_poly.type
_entity_poly.pdbx_seq_one_letter_code
_entity_poly.pdbx_strand_id
1 'polypeptide(L)'
;MDKPLPQILPDGSSSEERETFERWHADHHKVRSIILASMSNDVQKQYDRLDDVASILQCMKEVYAIPDRHTRYVATKEFFIAKMTEGSSVQEHGVKMLSLVEKLEDLKAGLDNDTYIDVILQSLPPSYDLFIVNFNMNGLEKSINELINMLV
;
A
#
# COMPACT_ATOMS: atom_id res chain seq x y z
N MET A 1 -8.08 -19.48 -5.62
CA MET A 1 -9.08 -20.18 -6.46
C MET A 1 -10.33 -20.29 -5.61
N ASP A 2 -11.10 -19.22 -5.49
CA ASP A 2 -12.43 -19.29 -4.86
C ASP A 2 -13.41 -19.78 -5.91
N LYS A 3 -13.82 -21.03 -5.77
CA LYS A 3 -14.92 -21.58 -6.57
C LYS A 3 -16.20 -21.02 -5.96
N PRO A 4 -17.08 -20.34 -6.72
CA PRO A 4 -18.36 -19.90 -6.18
C PRO A 4 -19.12 -21.13 -5.69
N LEU A 5 -19.50 -21.13 -4.41
CA LEU A 5 -20.24 -22.22 -3.78
C LEU A 5 -21.66 -22.29 -4.32
N PRO A 6 -22.26 -23.50 -4.38
CA PRO A 6 -23.54 -23.72 -5.03
C PRO A 6 -24.65 -22.91 -4.34
N GLN A 7 -25.50 -22.24 -5.13
CA GLN A 7 -26.61 -21.42 -4.64
C GLN A 7 -27.75 -22.26 -4.02
N ILE A 8 -27.71 -23.58 -4.19
CA ILE A 8 -28.75 -24.51 -3.80
C ILE A 8 -28.08 -25.80 -3.30
N LEU A 9 -28.49 -26.28 -2.13
CA LEU A 9 -28.07 -27.59 -1.60
C LEU A 9 -28.70 -28.72 -2.43
N PRO A 10 -27.92 -29.77 -2.81
CA PRO A 10 -28.46 -30.95 -3.46
C PRO A 10 -29.52 -31.67 -2.61
N ASP A 11 -30.51 -32.28 -3.27
CA ASP A 11 -31.51 -33.10 -2.59
C ASP A 11 -30.81 -34.36 -2.01
N GLY A 12 -30.79 -34.46 -0.67
CA GLY A 12 -30.04 -35.49 0.07
C GLY A 12 -28.86 -34.99 0.92
N SER A 13 -28.62 -33.68 0.99
CA SER A 13 -27.61 -33.12 1.90
C SER A 13 -27.86 -33.48 3.38
N SER A 14 -26.77 -33.72 4.10
CA SER A 14 -26.79 -34.03 5.53
C SER A 14 -27.21 -32.81 6.38
N SER A 15 -27.63 -33.07 7.61
CA SER A 15 -28.00 -32.00 8.56
C SER A 15 -26.84 -31.03 8.81
N GLU A 16 -25.60 -31.52 8.88
CA GLU A 16 -24.40 -30.69 9.11
C GLU A 16 -24.06 -29.82 7.90
N GLU A 17 -24.22 -30.35 6.68
CA GLU A 17 -24.04 -29.59 5.43
C GLU A 17 -25.07 -28.47 5.32
N ARG A 18 -26.31 -28.72 5.73
CA ARG A 18 -27.38 -27.73 5.73
C ARG A 18 -27.14 -26.63 6.75
N GLU A 19 -26.74 -26.97 7.98
CA GLU A 19 -26.41 -25.99 9.02
C GLU A 19 -25.23 -25.10 8.60
N THR A 20 -24.20 -25.70 7.99
CA THR A 20 -23.03 -24.99 7.49
C THR A 20 -23.40 -24.00 6.37
N PHE A 21 -24.26 -24.43 5.45
CA PHE A 21 -24.76 -23.59 4.37
C PHE A 21 -25.61 -22.41 4.86
N GLU A 22 -26.53 -22.65 5.79
CA GLU A 22 -27.37 -21.61 6.39
C GLU A 22 -26.52 -20.59 7.17
N ARG A 23 -25.54 -21.07 7.96
CA ARG A 23 -24.60 -20.20 8.69
C ARG A 23 -23.80 -19.31 7.73
N TRP A 24 -23.29 -19.89 6.64
CA TRP A 24 -22.55 -19.12 5.63
C TRP A 24 -23.41 -18.03 4.99
N HIS A 25 -24.64 -18.32 4.61
CA HIS A 25 -25.56 -17.32 4.06
C HIS A 25 -25.85 -16.19 5.06
N ALA A 26 -26.08 -16.54 6.33
CA ALA A 26 -26.30 -15.56 7.38
C ALA A 26 -25.07 -14.65 7.58
N ASP A 27 -23.86 -15.22 7.60
CA ASP A 27 -22.61 -14.47 7.72
C ASP A 27 -22.37 -13.58 6.50
N HIS A 28 -22.63 -14.07 5.29
CA HIS A 28 -22.50 -13.30 4.04
C HIS A 28 -23.46 -12.10 4.01
N HIS A 29 -24.73 -12.31 4.39
CA HIS A 29 -25.70 -11.23 4.52
C HIS A 29 -25.29 -10.21 5.59
N LYS A 30 -24.72 -10.66 6.70
CA LYS A 30 -24.23 -9.78 7.76
C LYS A 30 -23.06 -8.93 7.28
N VAL A 31 -22.07 -9.53 6.61
CA VAL A 31 -20.93 -8.81 6.03
C VAL A 31 -21.42 -7.77 5.01
N ARG A 32 -22.35 -8.15 4.13
CA ARG A 32 -22.98 -7.22 3.18
C ARG A 32 -23.65 -6.05 3.89
N SER A 33 -24.45 -6.32 4.91
CA SER A 33 -25.14 -5.28 5.67
C SER A 33 -24.16 -4.32 6.34
N ILE A 34 -23.04 -4.82 6.88
CA ILE A 34 -22.00 -4.00 7.51
C ILE A 34 -21.33 -3.11 6.46
N ILE A 35 -20.94 -3.68 5.31
CA ILE A 35 -20.33 -2.94 4.20
C ILE A 35 -21.26 -1.81 3.74
N LEU A 36 -22.53 -2.11 3.44
CA LEU A 36 -23.51 -1.10 3.00
C LEU A 36 -23.78 -0.03 4.05
N ALA A 37 -23.91 -0.41 5.33
CA ALA A 37 -24.16 0.55 6.41
C ALA A 37 -22.96 1.48 6.69
N SER A 38 -21.74 1.07 6.32
CA SER A 38 -20.55 1.91 6.42
C SER A 38 -20.45 2.98 5.31
N MET A 39 -21.30 2.90 4.28
CA MET A 39 -21.33 3.85 3.17
C MET A 39 -22.20 5.05 3.49
N SER A 40 -21.97 6.15 2.76
CA SER A 40 -22.94 7.25 2.73
C SER A 40 -24.19 6.82 1.95
N ASN A 41 -25.34 7.42 2.26
CA ASN A 41 -26.63 7.06 1.66
C ASN A 41 -26.63 7.07 0.12
N ASP A 42 -25.88 7.99 -0.51
CA ASP A 42 -25.84 8.11 -1.97
C ASP A 42 -24.98 7.03 -2.63
N VAL A 43 -23.94 6.54 -1.94
CA VAL A 43 -23.10 5.43 -2.39
C VAL A 43 -23.80 4.10 -2.13
N GLN A 44 -24.43 3.94 -0.96
CA GLN A 44 -25.20 2.75 -0.61
C GLN A 44 -26.27 2.40 -1.66
N LYS A 45 -27.06 3.40 -2.09
CA LYS A 45 -28.12 3.22 -3.10
C LYS A 45 -27.61 2.68 -4.44
N GLN A 46 -26.33 2.89 -4.77
CA GLN A 46 -25.73 2.37 -6.00
C GLN A 46 -25.45 0.86 -5.90
N TYR A 47 -25.24 0.34 -4.69
CA TYR A 47 -24.84 -1.04 -4.43
C TYR A 47 -25.95 -1.90 -3.78
N ASP A 48 -27.07 -1.30 -3.35
CA ASP A 48 -28.19 -1.99 -2.70
C ASP A 48 -28.79 -3.15 -3.53
N ARG A 49 -28.59 -3.16 -4.85
CA ARG A 49 -29.09 -4.22 -5.76
C ARG A 49 -28.10 -5.37 -5.99
N LEU A 50 -26.86 -5.26 -5.50
CA LEU A 50 -25.86 -6.33 -5.61
C LEU A 50 -25.99 -7.25 -4.40
N ASP A 51 -26.36 -8.51 -4.60
CA ASP A 51 -26.50 -9.48 -3.50
C ASP A 51 -25.16 -10.08 -3.06
N ASP A 52 -24.16 -10.01 -3.92
CA ASP A 52 -22.85 -10.62 -3.70
C ASP A 52 -21.81 -9.62 -3.17
N VAL A 53 -21.19 -9.95 -2.04
CA VAL A 53 -20.14 -9.15 -1.39
C VAL A 53 -18.93 -8.99 -2.30
N ALA A 54 -18.52 -10.02 -3.04
CA ALA A 54 -17.35 -9.94 -3.91
C ALA A 54 -17.58 -8.93 -5.05
N SER A 55 -18.80 -8.91 -5.61
CA SER A 55 -19.22 -7.95 -6.63
C SER A 55 -19.24 -6.51 -6.11
N ILE A 56 -19.73 -6.29 -4.88
CA ILE A 56 -19.67 -4.96 -4.23
C ILE A 56 -18.22 -4.51 -4.06
N LEU A 57 -17.36 -5.36 -3.51
CA LEU A 57 -15.94 -5.04 -3.29
C LEU A 57 -15.18 -4.77 -4.60
N GLN A 58 -15.46 -5.55 -5.65
CA GLN A 58 -14.85 -5.36 -6.96
C GLN A 58 -15.27 -4.03 -7.59
N CYS A 59 -16.56 -3.69 -7.58
CA CYS A 59 -17.04 -2.42 -8.11
C CYS A 59 -16.46 -1.24 -7.31
N MET A 60 -16.38 -1.37 -5.97
CA MET A 60 -15.74 -0.35 -5.14
C MET A 60 -14.27 -0.16 -5.52
N LYS A 61 -13.54 -1.26 -5.76
CA LYS A 61 -12.15 -1.19 -6.23
C LYS A 61 -12.05 -0.48 -7.57
N GLU A 62 -12.94 -0.75 -8.51
CA GLU A 62 -12.91 -0.10 -9.83
C GLU A 62 -13.21 1.40 -9.77
N VAL A 63 -14.15 1.81 -8.91
CA VAL A 63 -14.58 3.21 -8.81
C VAL A 63 -13.68 4.05 -7.90
N TYR A 64 -13.20 3.46 -6.79
CA TYR A 64 -12.53 4.19 -5.72
C TYR A 64 -11.06 3.80 -5.52
N ALA A 65 -10.53 2.77 -6.19
CA ALA A 65 -9.09 2.53 -6.12
C ALA A 65 -8.36 3.71 -6.76
N ILE A 66 -7.44 4.29 -6.00
CA ILE A 66 -6.46 5.19 -6.57
C ILE A 66 -5.61 4.36 -7.53
N PRO A 67 -5.52 4.72 -8.83
CA PRO A 67 -4.72 3.95 -9.76
C PRO A 67 -3.27 3.86 -9.27
N ASP A 68 -2.66 2.67 -9.36
CA ASP A 68 -1.26 2.45 -8.96
C ASP A 68 -0.32 3.47 -9.61
N ARG A 69 -0.62 3.90 -10.85
CA ARG A 69 0.12 4.96 -11.54
C ARG A 69 0.07 6.30 -10.81
N HIS A 70 -1.09 6.72 -10.30
CA HIS A 70 -1.23 7.97 -9.56
C HIS A 70 -0.53 7.86 -8.19
N THR A 71 -0.73 6.76 -7.48
CA THR A 71 -0.06 6.51 -6.18
C THR A 71 1.46 6.54 -6.34
N ARG A 72 1.98 5.87 -7.38
CA ARG A 72 3.40 5.89 -7.73
C ARG A 72 3.87 7.29 -8.07
N TYR A 73 3.14 8.03 -8.90
CA TYR A 73 3.50 9.42 -9.23
C TYR A 73 3.62 10.30 -7.98
N VAL A 74 2.68 10.20 -7.03
CA VAL A 74 2.73 10.97 -5.77
C VAL A 74 3.94 10.57 -4.93
N ALA A 75 4.19 9.26 -4.75
CA ALA A 75 5.33 8.77 -3.99
C ALA A 75 6.67 9.19 -4.63
N THR A 76 6.78 9.07 -5.95
CA THR A 76 7.97 9.49 -6.71
C THR A 76 8.19 10.98 -6.54
N LYS A 77 7.15 11.80 -6.71
CA LYS A 77 7.24 13.25 -6.51
C LYS A 77 7.71 13.57 -5.09
N GLU A 78 7.13 12.96 -4.08
CA GLU A 78 7.49 13.19 -2.68
C GLU A 78 8.94 12.82 -2.39
N PHE A 79 9.41 11.69 -2.92
CA PHE A 79 10.79 11.24 -2.79
C PHE A 79 11.80 12.21 -3.42
N PHE A 80 11.57 12.64 -4.66
CA PHE A 80 12.50 13.52 -5.37
C PHE A 80 12.54 14.96 -4.84
N ILE A 81 11.43 15.46 -4.26
CA ILE A 81 11.39 16.83 -3.71
C ILE A 81 11.72 16.89 -2.22
N ALA A 82 11.86 15.76 -1.53
CA ALA A 82 12.19 15.73 -0.12
C ALA A 82 13.55 16.41 0.10
N LYS A 83 13.58 17.37 1.02
CA LYS A 83 14.78 18.06 1.47
C LYS A 83 14.78 18.14 2.99
N MET A 84 15.91 17.82 3.60
CA MET A 84 16.15 18.00 5.02
C MET A 84 16.46 19.47 5.30
N THR A 85 15.94 20.00 6.40
CA THR A 85 16.22 21.38 6.82
C THR A 85 17.53 21.43 7.60
N GLU A 86 18.33 22.47 7.39
CA GLU A 86 19.57 22.70 8.14
C GLU A 86 19.31 22.66 9.67
N GLY A 87 20.09 21.88 10.41
CA GLY A 87 19.95 21.71 11.85
C GLY A 87 18.76 20.84 12.32
N SER A 88 17.98 20.25 11.40
CA SER A 88 16.92 19.28 11.76
C SER A 88 17.46 17.86 11.97
N SER A 89 16.62 16.96 12.49
CA SER A 89 17.01 15.59 12.81
C SER A 89 17.27 14.76 11.54
N VAL A 90 18.52 14.37 11.35
CA VAL A 90 18.92 13.46 10.26
C VAL A 90 18.33 12.06 10.39
N GLN A 91 18.12 11.60 11.63
CA GLN A 91 17.47 10.32 11.89
C GLN A 91 16.02 10.33 11.42
N GLU A 92 15.25 11.38 11.74
CA GLU A 92 13.85 11.51 11.31
C GLU A 92 13.76 11.60 9.78
N HIS A 93 14.65 12.36 9.17
CA HIS A 93 14.72 12.47 7.71
C HIS A 93 15.09 11.13 7.05
N GLY A 94 16.07 10.40 7.60
CA GLY A 94 16.46 9.08 7.12
C GLY A 94 15.32 8.06 7.17
N VAL A 95 14.57 8.01 8.28
CA VAL A 95 13.38 7.16 8.41
C VAL A 95 12.32 7.53 7.37
N LYS A 96 12.07 8.83 7.16
CA LYS A 96 11.15 9.29 6.11
C LYS A 96 11.60 8.82 4.73
N MET A 97 12.88 8.98 4.39
CA MET A 97 13.39 8.56 3.09
C MET A 97 13.28 7.04 2.90
N LEU A 98 13.59 6.24 3.91
CA LEU A 98 13.42 4.79 3.88
C LEU A 98 11.96 4.39 3.60
N SER A 99 11.01 5.02 4.30
CA SER A 99 9.58 4.74 4.09
C SER A 99 9.11 5.06 2.67
N LEU A 100 9.70 6.07 2.02
CA LEU A 100 9.40 6.42 0.63
C LEU A 100 10.00 5.41 -0.36
N VAL A 101 11.20 4.90 -0.07
CA VAL A 101 11.83 3.83 -0.85
C VAL A 101 10.97 2.57 -0.81
N GLU A 102 10.63 2.08 0.38
CA GLU A 102 9.81 0.87 0.57
C GLU A 102 8.49 0.99 -0.20
N LYS A 103 7.83 2.16 -0.10
CA LYS A 103 6.60 2.46 -0.84
C LYS A 103 6.80 2.43 -2.36
N LEU A 104 7.95 2.91 -2.87
CA LEU A 104 8.25 2.89 -4.29
C LEU A 104 8.58 1.48 -4.81
N GLU A 105 9.21 0.65 -3.98
CA GLU A 105 9.45 -0.77 -4.26
C GLU A 105 8.13 -1.55 -4.34
N ASP A 106 7.22 -1.34 -3.38
CA ASP A 106 5.88 -1.93 -3.38
C ASP A 106 5.08 -1.57 -4.64
N LEU A 107 5.22 -0.32 -5.09
CA LEU A 107 4.59 0.19 -6.32
C LEU A 107 5.37 -0.17 -7.60
N LYS A 108 6.43 -0.97 -7.48
CA LYS A 108 7.30 -1.41 -8.58
C LYS A 108 7.73 -0.24 -9.44
N ALA A 109 8.28 0.80 -8.79
CA ALA A 109 8.69 2.02 -9.48
C ALA A 109 9.85 1.80 -10.47
N GLY A 110 10.64 0.73 -10.27
CA GLY A 110 11.72 0.36 -11.18
C GLY A 110 12.96 1.24 -11.07
N LEU A 111 13.16 1.89 -9.91
CA LEU A 111 14.40 2.59 -9.59
C LEU A 111 15.41 1.59 -9.02
N ASP A 112 16.67 1.76 -9.35
CA ASP A 112 17.76 0.99 -8.76
C ASP A 112 18.19 1.58 -7.41
N ASN A 113 18.95 0.78 -6.65
CA ASN A 113 19.46 1.14 -5.34
C ASN A 113 20.35 2.40 -5.37
N ASP A 114 21.14 2.57 -6.42
CA ASP A 114 22.04 3.71 -6.58
C ASP A 114 21.25 5.01 -6.74
N THR A 115 20.17 4.98 -7.53
CA THR A 115 19.25 6.11 -7.70
C THR A 115 18.60 6.50 -6.37
N TYR A 116 18.20 5.52 -5.56
CA TYR A 116 17.65 5.82 -4.23
C TYR A 116 18.70 6.49 -3.33
N ILE A 117 19.92 5.97 -3.30
CA ILE A 117 21.03 6.53 -2.54
C ILE A 117 21.34 7.95 -2.99
N ASP A 118 21.45 8.19 -4.30
CA ASP A 118 21.74 9.49 -4.87
C ASP A 118 20.70 10.53 -4.48
N VAL A 119 19.41 10.19 -4.52
CA VAL A 119 18.34 11.10 -4.12
C VAL A 119 18.36 11.36 -2.61
N ILE A 120 18.68 10.35 -1.79
CA ILE A 120 18.85 10.54 -0.35
C ILE A 120 20.01 11.48 -0.06
N LEU A 121 21.17 11.28 -0.67
CA LEU A 121 22.33 12.17 -0.50
C LEU A 121 22.00 13.60 -0.96
N GLN A 122 21.34 13.76 -2.11
CA GLN A 122 20.91 15.07 -2.62
C GLN A 122 19.85 15.74 -1.73
N SER A 123 19.15 14.99 -0.87
CA SER A 123 18.15 15.54 0.03
C SER A 123 18.73 16.19 1.29
N LEU A 124 19.99 15.93 1.59
CA LEU A 124 20.69 16.47 2.75
C LEU A 124 21.06 17.96 2.54
N PRO A 125 21.20 18.75 3.62
CA PRO A 125 21.58 20.14 3.52
C PRO A 125 23.12 20.28 3.34
N PRO A 126 23.61 21.46 2.96
CA PRO A 126 25.03 21.67 2.63
C PRO A 126 26.03 21.31 3.75
N SER A 127 25.60 21.31 5.01
CA SER A 127 26.45 20.84 6.12
C SER A 127 26.92 19.39 5.99
N TYR A 128 26.28 18.59 5.13
CA TYR A 128 26.64 17.19 4.85
C TYR A 128 27.53 17.02 3.60
N ASP A 129 27.95 18.10 2.93
CA ASP A 129 28.75 18.02 1.69
C ASP A 129 30.03 17.17 1.87
N LEU A 130 30.72 17.30 3.01
CA LEU A 130 31.92 16.50 3.30
C LEU A 130 31.59 15.01 3.45
N PHE A 131 30.45 14.68 4.06
CA PHE A 131 29.96 13.31 4.17
C PHE A 131 29.67 12.74 2.78
N ILE A 132 28.97 13.50 1.93
CA ILE A 132 28.61 13.07 0.57
C ILE A 132 29.87 12.78 -0.27
N VAL A 133 30.86 13.67 -0.25
CA VAL A 133 32.12 13.45 -0.96
C VAL A 133 32.83 12.20 -0.46
N ASN A 134 32.92 12.02 0.87
CA ASN A 134 33.57 10.85 1.46
C ASN A 134 32.81 9.55 1.16
N PHE A 135 31.48 9.57 1.17
CA PHE A 135 30.65 8.43 0.82
C PHE A 135 30.90 8.00 -0.63
N ASN A 136 30.85 8.95 -1.57
CA ASN A 136 31.07 8.70 -3.00
C ASN A 136 32.50 8.21 -3.30
N MET A 137 33.50 8.66 -2.55
CA MET A 137 34.89 8.22 -2.72
C MET A 137 35.18 6.81 -2.18
N ASN A 138 34.38 6.30 -1.24
CA ASN A 138 34.65 4.99 -0.64
C ASN A 138 34.38 3.81 -1.60
N GLY A 139 33.65 4.01 -2.70
CA GLY A 139 33.50 3.04 -3.80
C GLY A 139 32.90 1.68 -3.39
N LEU A 140 32.34 1.58 -2.19
CA LEU A 140 31.69 0.36 -1.70
C LEU A 140 30.23 0.38 -2.15
N GLU A 141 29.73 -0.76 -2.63
CA GLU A 141 28.30 -0.99 -2.70
C GLU A 141 27.72 -0.89 -1.28
N LYS A 142 26.72 -0.03 -1.13
CA LYS A 142 26.04 0.21 0.15
C LYS A 142 24.55 0.02 -0.06
N SER A 143 23.90 -0.52 0.96
CA SER A 143 22.45 -0.49 1.07
C SER A 143 21.97 0.85 1.65
N ILE A 144 20.70 1.16 1.41
CA ILE A 144 20.04 2.36 1.96
C ILE A 144 20.05 2.34 3.49
N ASN A 145 19.87 1.17 4.10
CA ASN A 145 19.94 1.00 5.55
C ASN A 145 21.34 1.34 6.11
N GLU A 146 22.40 0.91 5.43
CA GLU A 146 23.76 1.26 5.83
C GLU A 146 24.03 2.75 5.67
N LEU A 147 23.53 3.38 4.59
CA LEU A 147 23.61 4.84 4.41
C LEU A 147 22.96 5.58 5.59
N ILE A 148 21.72 5.21 5.96
CA ILE A 148 21.01 5.85 7.07
C ILE A 148 21.74 5.66 8.39
N ASN A 149 22.29 4.46 8.64
CA ASN A 149 23.09 4.21 9.84
C ASN A 149 24.41 4.99 9.88
N MET A 150 24.99 5.33 8.74
CA MET A 150 26.20 6.17 8.66
C MET A 150 25.90 7.66 8.86
N LEU A 151 24.64 8.08 8.71
CA LEU A 151 24.20 9.47 8.85
C LEU A 151 23.85 9.85 10.30
N VAL A 152 23.53 8.88 11.15
CA VAL A 152 23.14 9.05 12.58
C VAL A 152 24.36 8.94 13.48
#